data_AF-A0A535GYV7-F1
#
_entry.id   AF-A0A535GYV7-F1
#
_cell.length_a   1.000
_cell.length_b   1.000
_cell.length_c   1.000
_cell.angle_alpha   90.00
_cell.angle_beta   90.00
_cell.angle_gamma   90.00
#
_symmetry.space_group_name_H-M   'P 1'
#
loop_
_entity.id
_entity.type
_entity.pdbx_description
1 polymer ?
#
loop_
_entity_poly.entity_id
_entity_poly.type
_entity_poly.pdbx_seq_one_letter_code
_entity_poly.pdbx_strand_id
1 'polypeptide(L)'
;MDSKTKANPPRTGKPPRTLIQSRDLGRIEVSRHVVATIAGHAAAGCYGVVAMAARGLRDGLAERLHRDKLHRGVEVEVREDGIAVSLYVIVEYGTRVSEVANN
;
A
#
# COMPACT_ATOMS: atom_id res chain seq x y z
N MET A 1 23.52 -17.13 39.70
CA MET A 1 23.51 -15.73 39.25
C MET A 1 23.44 -15.73 37.72
N ASP A 2 22.43 -16.31 37.07
CA ASP A 2 21.10 -15.74 36.78
C ASP A 2 21.13 -14.31 36.23
N SER A 3 21.20 -14.21 34.91
CA SER A 3 20.73 -13.02 34.19
C SER A 3 20.35 -13.38 32.75
N LYS A 4 19.06 -13.65 32.60
CA LYS A 4 18.21 -13.69 31.40
C LYS A 4 18.78 -12.97 30.16
N THR A 5 18.99 -13.70 29.07
CA THR A 5 18.77 -13.19 27.71
C THR A 5 17.50 -13.84 27.20
N LYS A 6 16.42 -13.05 27.15
CA LYS A 6 15.13 -13.47 26.56
C LYS A 6 15.37 -13.90 25.12
N ALA A 7 15.27 -15.19 24.85
CA ALA A 7 15.00 -15.68 23.51
C ALA A 7 13.68 -15.04 23.03
N ASN A 8 13.72 -14.42 21.86
CA ASN A 8 12.51 -13.96 21.17
C ASN A 8 11.62 -15.20 20.94
N PRO A 9 10.34 -15.21 21.37
CA PRO A 9 9.49 -16.38 21.17
C PRO A 9 9.37 -16.71 19.67
N PRO A 10 9.20 -17.99 19.32
CA PRO A 10 9.00 -18.40 17.93
C PRO A 10 7.77 -17.69 17.38
N ARG A 11 7.93 -16.96 16.26
CA ARG A 11 6.85 -16.26 15.57
C ARG A 11 5.83 -17.31 15.10
N THR A 12 4.84 -17.55 15.94
CA THR A 12 3.71 -18.45 15.68
C THR A 12 3.08 -18.10 14.34
N GLY A 13 2.94 -19.12 13.47
CA GLY A 13 2.54 -19.02 12.08
C GLY A 13 1.34 -18.13 11.84
N LYS A 14 1.60 -16.91 11.38
CA LYS A 14 0.58 -16.10 10.74
C LYS A 14 0.37 -16.71 9.34
N PRO A 15 -0.84 -17.14 8.97
CA PRO A 15 -1.07 -17.61 7.60
C PRO A 15 -0.67 -16.51 6.61
N PRO A 16 -0.19 -16.87 5.41
CA PRO A 16 0.10 -15.89 4.37
C PRO A 16 -1.13 -14.99 4.22
N ARG A 17 -0.92 -13.67 4.34
CA ARG A 17 -1.98 -12.67 4.23
C ARG A 17 -2.37 -12.53 2.77
N THR A 18 -3.01 -13.56 2.25
CA THR A 18 -3.60 -13.60 0.92
C THR A 18 -4.92 -12.83 0.94
N LEU A 19 -5.31 -12.27 -0.20
CA LEU A 19 -6.63 -11.64 -0.38
C LEU A 19 -7.80 -12.63 -0.21
N ILE A 20 -7.51 -13.92 -0.09
CA ILE A 20 -8.46 -15.00 0.08
C ILE A 20 -8.14 -15.68 1.42
N GLN A 21 -9.12 -15.79 2.29
CA GLN A 21 -9.01 -16.53 3.56
C GLN A 21 -10.20 -17.49 3.66
N SER A 22 -9.93 -18.79 3.82
CA SER A 22 -10.93 -19.82 4.12
C SER A 22 -10.91 -20.15 5.60
N ARG A 23 -12.06 -20.05 6.26
CA ARG A 23 -12.29 -20.51 7.64
C ARG A 23 -13.43 -21.52 7.66
N ASP A 24 -13.62 -22.21 8.77
CA ASP A 24 -14.72 -23.18 8.95
C ASP A 24 -16.13 -22.54 8.78
N LEU A 25 -16.20 -21.20 8.81
CA LEU A 25 -17.41 -20.39 8.59
C LEU A 25 -17.58 -19.91 7.14
N GLY A 26 -16.71 -20.31 6.21
CA GLY A 26 -16.77 -19.93 4.79
C GLY A 26 -15.53 -19.20 4.27
N ARG A 27 -15.63 -18.65 3.06
CA ARG A 27 -14.52 -18.01 2.33
C ARG A 27 -14.74 -16.51 2.21
N ILE A 28 -13.75 -15.74 2.63
CA ILE A 28 -13.71 -14.29 2.48
C ILE A 28 -12.72 -13.96 1.37
N GLU A 29 -13.19 -13.21 0.37
CA GLU A 29 -12.37 -12.65 -0.70
C GLU A 29 -12.35 -11.13 -0.61
N VAL A 30 -11.16 -10.56 -0.65
CA VAL A 30 -10.94 -9.12 -0.69
C VAL A 30 -10.52 -8.74 -2.10
N SER A 31 -11.29 -7.87 -2.74
CA SER A 31 -10.92 -7.34 -4.04
C SER A 31 -9.63 -6.53 -3.96
N ARG A 32 -8.76 -6.65 -4.97
CA ARG A 32 -7.58 -5.79 -5.14
C ARG A 32 -7.93 -4.30 -5.11
N HIS A 33 -9.13 -3.95 -5.56
CA HIS A 33 -9.60 -2.57 -5.54
C HIS A 33 -9.75 -2.01 -4.12
N VAL A 34 -10.14 -2.83 -3.15
CA VAL A 34 -10.24 -2.41 -1.73
C VAL A 34 -8.86 -2.06 -1.19
N VAL A 35 -7.86 -2.91 -1.47
CA VAL A 35 -6.46 -2.65 -1.07
C VAL A 35 -5.93 -1.38 -1.74
N ALA A 36 -6.19 -1.22 -3.05
CA ALA A 36 -5.77 -0.04 -3.80
C ALA A 36 -6.36 1.25 -3.21
N THR A 37 -7.64 1.23 -2.84
CA THR A 37 -8.33 2.38 -2.24
C THR A 37 -7.78 2.72 -0.85
N ILE A 38 -7.54 1.72 0.00
CA ILE A 38 -6.96 1.93 1.33
C ILE A 38 -5.55 2.52 1.22
N ALA A 39 -4.70 1.92 0.40
CA ALA A 39 -3.33 2.38 0.22
C ALA A 39 -3.28 3.78 -0.43
N GLY A 40 -4.17 4.07 -1.38
CA GLY A 40 -4.27 5.39 -2.00
C GLY A 40 -4.74 6.45 -1.02
N HIS A 41 -5.68 6.12 -0.14
CA HIS A 41 -6.13 7.04 0.91
C HIS A 41 -5.04 7.31 1.93
N ALA A 42 -4.32 6.27 2.38
CA ALA A 42 -3.18 6.41 3.29
C ALA A 42 -2.09 7.29 2.67
N ALA A 43 -1.69 7.01 1.42
CA ALA A 43 -0.67 7.78 0.72
C ALA A 43 -1.06 9.25 0.50
N ALA A 44 -2.34 9.52 0.21
CA ALA A 44 -2.84 10.90 0.09
C ALA A 44 -2.84 11.68 1.42
N GLY A 45 -2.79 10.98 2.56
CA GLY A 45 -2.66 11.58 3.89
C GLY A 45 -1.21 11.86 4.30
N CYS A 46 -0.22 11.36 3.57
CA CYS A 46 1.18 11.58 3.88
C CYS A 46 1.58 13.04 3.66
N TYR A 47 2.36 13.60 4.59
CA TYR A 47 2.90 14.94 4.46
C TYR A 47 3.68 15.09 3.15
N GLY A 48 3.43 16.18 2.41
CA GLY A 48 4.09 16.46 1.15
C GLY A 48 3.55 15.72 -0.07
N VAL A 49 2.55 14.83 0.05
CA VAL A 49 1.87 14.25 -1.11
C VAL A 49 0.75 15.19 -1.57
N VAL A 50 0.87 15.74 -2.78
CA VAL A 50 -0.12 16.69 -3.33
C VAL A 50 -1.17 16.00 -4.20
N ALA A 51 -0.81 14.89 -4.83
CA ALA A 51 -1.69 14.12 -5.71
C ALA A 51 -1.18 12.70 -5.96
N MET A 52 -2.08 11.81 -6.40
CA MET A 52 -1.76 10.49 -6.93
C MET A 52 -1.66 10.56 -8.47
N ALA A 53 -0.67 9.90 -9.07
CA ALA A 53 -0.44 9.89 -10.51
C ALA A 53 -0.84 8.55 -11.14
N ALA A 54 -1.39 8.55 -12.36
CA ALA A 54 -1.71 7.32 -13.08
C ALA A 54 -0.44 6.66 -13.69
N ARG A 55 -0.39 5.32 -13.72
CA ARG A 55 0.65 4.59 -14.46
C ARG A 55 0.48 4.86 -15.96
N GLY A 56 1.45 5.53 -16.58
CA GLY A 56 1.48 5.80 -18.03
C GLY A 56 1.11 7.23 -18.41
N LEU A 57 1.90 8.22 -17.98
CA LEU A 57 1.78 9.64 -18.34
C LEU A 57 2.26 9.96 -19.77
N ARG A 58 2.19 9.01 -20.72
CA ARG A 58 2.87 9.13 -22.02
C ARG A 58 2.07 9.86 -23.11
N ASP A 59 0.76 10.02 -22.97
CA ASP A 59 -0.08 10.52 -24.08
C ASP A 59 -0.33 12.04 -24.10
N GLY A 60 0.52 12.80 -23.41
CA GLY A 60 0.59 14.26 -23.56
C GLY A 60 -0.55 14.99 -22.86
N LEU A 61 -0.30 15.50 -21.65
CA LEU A 61 -1.19 16.44 -20.95
C LEU A 61 -2.62 15.96 -20.61
N ALA A 62 -2.99 14.69 -20.81
CA ALA A 62 -4.38 14.22 -20.92
C ALA A 62 -5.32 14.50 -19.71
N GLU A 63 -5.86 15.71 -19.71
CA GLU A 63 -7.15 16.17 -19.20
C GLU A 63 -7.35 16.15 -17.68
N ARG A 64 -6.83 17.21 -17.03
CA ARG A 64 -7.29 17.76 -15.74
C ARG A 64 -7.50 16.69 -14.66
N LEU A 65 -6.41 16.25 -14.05
CA LEU A 65 -6.32 15.78 -12.65
C LEU A 65 -7.70 15.44 -12.05
N HIS A 66 -8.29 14.32 -12.48
CA HIS A 66 -9.59 13.88 -11.96
C HIS A 66 -9.36 13.51 -10.50
N ARG A 67 -9.64 14.47 -9.61
CA ARG A 67 -9.45 14.40 -8.14
C ARG A 67 -10.15 13.19 -7.52
N ASP A 68 -11.08 12.59 -8.25
CA ASP A 68 -11.96 11.53 -7.75
C ASP A 68 -11.41 10.11 -7.94
N LYS A 69 -10.23 9.93 -8.55
CA LYS A 69 -9.65 8.59 -8.78
C LYS A 69 -8.37 8.34 -7.98
N LEU A 70 -8.51 8.32 -6.65
CA LEU A 70 -7.47 7.91 -5.69
C LEU A 70 -6.83 6.54 -6.05
N HIS A 71 -7.57 5.66 -6.72
CA HIS A 71 -7.10 4.32 -7.11
C HIS A 71 -6.12 4.31 -8.31
N ARG A 72 -6.00 5.39 -9.11
CA ARG A 72 -5.17 5.36 -10.33
C ARG A 72 -3.67 5.36 -10.07
N GLY A 73 -3.23 5.78 -8.88
CA GLY A 73 -1.84 5.76 -8.47
C GLY A 73 -1.44 4.58 -7.60
N VAL A 74 -2.25 3.53 -7.55
CA VAL A 74 -1.98 2.35 -6.73
C VAL A 74 -2.12 1.09 -7.56
N GLU A 75 -1.02 0.35 -7.71
CA GLU A 75 -1.02 -0.98 -8.30
C GLU A 75 -0.87 -2.03 -7.22
N VAL A 76 -1.76 -3.01 -7.23
CA VAL A 76 -1.76 -4.13 -6.28
C VAL A 76 -1.52 -5.41 -7.05
N GLU A 77 -0.38 -6.03 -6.80
CA GLU A 77 0.01 -7.32 -7.36
C GLU A 77 -0.01 -8.36 -6.24
N VAL A 78 -0.72 -9.47 -6.46
CA VAL A 78 -0.75 -10.58 -5.51
C VAL A 78 0.25 -11.62 -5.99
N ARG A 79 1.20 -11.95 -5.12
CA ARG A 79 2.26 -12.93 -5.36
C ARG A 79 2.13 -14.08 -4.36
N GLU A 80 2.90 -15.14 -4.57
CA GLU A 80 2.90 -16.30 -3.66
C GLU A 80 3.41 -15.95 -2.25
N ASP A 81 4.35 -15.00 -2.17
CA ASP A 81 4.99 -14.52 -0.94
C ASP A 81 4.26 -13.33 -0.28
N GLY A 82 3.21 -12.80 -0.91
CA GLY A 82 2.39 -11.73 -0.33
C GLY A 82 1.74 -10.80 -1.34
N ILE A 83 1.66 -9.52 -0.98
CA ILE A 83 1.03 -8.47 -1.79
C ILE A 83 2.05 -7.38 -2.02
N ALA A 84 2.39 -7.09 -3.27
CA ALA A 84 3.19 -5.95 -3.65
C ALA A 84 2.27 -4.77 -3.99
N VAL A 85 2.54 -3.61 -3.37
CA VAL A 85 1.80 -2.37 -3.61
C VAL A 85 2.75 -1.33 -4.17
N SER A 86 2.49 -0.87 -5.40
CA SER A 86 3.26 0.20 -6.02
C SER A 86 2.46 1.50 -5.97
N LEU A 87 3.07 2.56 -5.44
CA LEU A 87 2.46 3.88 -5.32
C LEU A 87 3.09 4.85 -6.34
N TYR A 88 2.24 5.60 -7.01
CA TYR A 88 2.61 6.66 -7.94
C TYR A 88 2.08 7.98 -7.38
N VAL A 89 2.97 8.81 -6.86
CA VAL A 89 2.64 10.04 -6.14
C VAL A 89 3.33 11.24 -6.76
N ILE A 90 2.71 12.40 -6.61
CA ILE A 90 3.30 13.71 -6.89
C ILE A 90 3.60 14.33 -5.53
N VAL A 91 4.86 14.69 -5.31
CA VAL A 91 5.35 15.27 -4.06
C VAL A 91 5.55 16.77 -4.23
N GLU A 92 5.23 17.53 -3.19
CA GLU A 92 5.46 18.97 -3.11
C GLU A 92 6.95 19.30 -3.28
N TYR A 93 7.24 20.33 -4.07
CA TYR A 93 8.61 20.79 -4.26
C TYR A 93 9.18 21.35 -2.95
N GLY A 94 10.43 21.02 -2.65
CA GLY A 94 11.09 21.43 -1.41
C GLY A 94 10.88 20.46 -0.24
N THR A 95 10.00 19.46 -0.38
CA THR A 95 9.83 18.42 0.64
C THR A 95 10.87 17.31 0.48
N ARG A 96 11.45 16.88 1.61
CA ARG A 96 12.36 15.73 1.63
C ARG A 96 11.56 14.45 1.44
N VAL A 97 11.81 13.73 0.34
CA VAL A 97 11.13 12.45 0.03
C VAL A 97 11.28 11.43 1.16
N SER A 98 12.40 11.45 1.89
CA SER A 98 12.63 10.60 3.06
C SER A 98 11.64 10.85 4.20
N GLU A 99 11.17 12.10 4.38
CA GLU A 99 10.16 12.43 5.40
C GLU A 99 8.78 11.95 4.97
N VAL A 100 8.45 12.07 3.68
CA VAL A 100 7.21 11.52 3.10
C VAL A 100 7.16 10.00 3.26
N ALA A 101 8.29 9.32 3.06
CA ALA A 101 8.40 7.86 3.13
C ALA A 101 8.39 7.31 4.58
N ASN A 102 8.61 8.16 5.58
CA ASN A 102 8.66 7.78 7.00
C ASN A 102 7.33 8.05 7.74
N ASN A 103 6.21 8.15 7.02
CA ASN A 103 4.87 8.35 7.57
C ASN A 103 4.31 7.08 8.24
#